data_AF-A0A7J3J9J3-F1
#
_entry.id   AF-A0A7J3J9J3-F1
#
_cell.length_a   1.000
_cell.length_b   1.000
_cell.length_c   1.000
_cell.angle_alpha   90.00
_cell.angle_beta   90.00
_cell.angle_gamma   90.00
#
_symmetry.space_group_name_H-M   'P 1'
#
loop_
_entity.id
_entity.type
_entity.pdbx_description
1 polymer ?
#
loop_
_entity_poly.entity_id
_entity_poly.type
_entity_poly.pdbx_seq_one_letter_code
_entity_poly.pdbx_strand_id
1 'polypeptide(L)'
;MSAPLTLSAEFRKTVEAQMDQVLRGIEFTFNQIIEKQKITPKDLKDEVESLQETFTVLFQKWSLEILYTLILKDTIGFGEIKKTLGVNSRTLSDKLKMLQVHGYITRNVTAGPPLRVEYKLTAKGKNTVLLALPLLYYSGSA
;
A
#
# COMPACT_ATOMS: atom_id res chain seq x y z
N MET A 1 26.80 -4.34 11.17
CA MET A 1 25.62 -5.21 11.19
C MET A 1 24.46 -4.38 11.72
N SER A 2 23.58 -3.90 10.83
CA SER A 2 22.37 -3.20 11.22
C SER A 2 21.44 -4.20 11.89
N ALA A 3 21.03 -3.94 13.13
CA ALA A 3 20.03 -4.75 13.82
C ALA A 3 18.81 -4.94 12.90
N PRO A 4 18.21 -6.14 12.84
CA PRO A 4 16.94 -6.30 12.14
C PRO A 4 15.96 -5.28 12.75
N LEU A 5 15.17 -4.62 11.92
CA LEU A 5 14.08 -3.76 12.36
C LEU A 5 13.06 -4.62 13.13
N THR A 6 13.33 -4.94 14.39
CA THR A 6 12.38 -5.51 15.33
C THR A 6 11.45 -4.38 15.72
N LEU A 7 10.41 -4.16 14.92
CA LEU A 7 9.20 -3.55 15.47
C LEU A 7 8.85 -4.37 16.71
N SER A 8 8.88 -3.73 17.88
CA SER A 8 8.88 -4.40 19.17
C SER A 8 7.70 -5.38 19.28
N ALA A 9 7.87 -6.48 20.03
CA ALA A 9 6.79 -7.42 20.31
C ALA A 9 5.54 -6.72 20.85
N GLU A 10 5.72 -5.61 21.58
CA GLU A 10 4.67 -4.73 22.06
C GLU A 10 3.93 -3.98 20.94
N PHE A 11 4.65 -3.44 19.95
CA PHE A 11 4.03 -2.84 18.76
C PHE A 11 3.19 -3.87 18.02
N ARG A 12 3.72 -5.08 17.81
CA ARG A 12 2.99 -6.18 17.17
C ARG A 12 1.72 -6.54 17.92
N LYS A 13 1.81 -6.78 19.24
CA LYS A 13 0.65 -7.09 20.10
C LYS A 13 -0.41 -5.99 20.05
N THR A 14 0.02 -4.73 20.02
CA THR A 14 -0.89 -3.57 19.93
C THR A 14 -1.61 -3.53 18.58
N VAL A 15 -0.89 -3.74 17.47
CA VAL A 15 -1.48 -3.80 16.13
C VAL A 15 -2.45 -4.97 16.02
N GLU A 16 -2.10 -6.15 16.52
CA GLU A 16 -2.98 -7.34 16.52
C GLU A 16 -4.29 -7.07 17.29
N ALA A 17 -4.22 -6.49 18.48
CA ALA A 17 -5.42 -6.14 19.26
C ALA A 17 -6.31 -5.10 18.54
N GLN A 18 -5.71 -4.10 17.90
CA GLN A 18 -6.44 -3.12 17.09
C GLN A 18 -7.09 -3.76 15.87
N MET A 19 -6.38 -4.67 15.18
CA MET A 19 -6.90 -5.43 14.05
C MET A 19 -8.12 -6.26 14.43
N ASP A 20 -8.06 -6.98 15.55
CA ASP A 20 -9.19 -7.79 16.04
C ASP A 20 -10.45 -6.94 16.25
N GLN A 21 -10.30 -5.76 16.82
CA GLN A 21 -11.42 -4.83 17.02
C GLN A 21 -11.97 -4.32 15.67
N VAL A 22 -11.08 -3.93 14.75
CA VAL A 22 -11.46 -3.45 13.42
C VAL A 22 -12.18 -4.53 12.63
N LEU A 23 -11.65 -5.76 12.60
CA LEU A 23 -12.24 -6.88 11.88
C LEU A 23 -13.63 -7.23 12.41
N ARG A 24 -13.81 -7.30 13.74
CA ARG A 24 -15.13 -7.50 14.34
C ARG A 24 -16.12 -6.41 13.95
N GLY A 25 -15.68 -5.14 13.94
CA GLY A 25 -16.53 -4.02 13.55
C GLY A 25 -16.91 -4.04 12.06
N ILE A 26 -15.96 -4.38 11.19
CA ILE A 26 -16.20 -4.53 9.76
C ILE A 26 -17.15 -5.70 9.50
N GLU A 27 -16.92 -6.87 10.11
CA GLU A 27 -17.77 -8.06 9.97
C GLU A 27 -19.21 -7.77 10.41
N PHE A 28 -19.38 -7.14 11.58
CA PHE A 28 -20.70 -6.73 12.06
C PHE A 28 -21.40 -5.81 11.05
N THR A 29 -20.69 -4.78 10.55
CA THR A 29 -21.24 -3.83 9.58
C THR A 29 -21.59 -4.50 8.26
N PHE A 30 -20.71 -5.38 7.79
CA PHE A 30 -20.89 -6.14 6.56
C PHE A 30 -22.12 -7.04 6.65
N ASN A 31 -22.24 -7.85 7.70
CA ASN A 31 -23.39 -8.74 7.90
C ASN A 31 -24.70 -7.94 7.98
N GLN A 32 -24.71 -6.79 8.66
CA GLN A 32 -25.88 -5.91 8.72
C GLN A 32 -26.32 -5.35 7.36
N ILE A 33 -25.40 -5.12 6.44
CA ILE A 33 -25.68 -4.61 5.08
C ILE A 33 -26.12 -5.76 4.18
N ILE A 34 -25.38 -6.87 4.20
CA ILE A 34 -25.57 -8.01 3.30
C ILE A 34 -26.84 -8.80 3.64
N GLU A 35 -27.15 -9.03 4.92
CA GLU A 35 -28.38 -9.74 5.32
C GLU A 35 -29.66 -9.02 4.85
N LYS A 36 -29.59 -7.70 4.65
CA LYS A 36 -30.72 -6.88 4.19
C LYS A 36 -30.84 -6.84 2.67
N GLN A 37 -29.87 -7.37 1.92
CA GLN A 37 -29.83 -7.29 0.47
C GLN A 37 -29.84 -8.67 -0.19
N LYS A 38 -30.77 -8.90 -1.13
CA LYS A 38 -30.69 -10.03 -2.05
C LYS A 38 -29.72 -9.68 -3.17
N ILE A 39 -28.43 -9.99 -2.98
CA ILE A 39 -27.41 -9.76 -4.01
C ILE A 39 -27.68 -10.67 -5.20
N THR A 40 -27.92 -10.09 -6.37
CA THR A 40 -28.03 -10.85 -7.61
C THR A 40 -26.64 -11.10 -8.22
N PRO A 41 -26.47 -12.10 -9.11
CA PRO A 41 -25.20 -12.31 -9.81
C PRO A 41 -24.73 -11.08 -10.60
N LYS A 42 -25.65 -10.22 -11.05
CA LYS A 42 -25.31 -8.98 -11.75
C LYS A 42 -24.72 -7.95 -10.80
N ASP A 43 -25.35 -7.73 -9.64
CA ASP A 43 -24.86 -6.77 -8.64
C ASP A 43 -23.45 -7.13 -8.16
N LEU A 44 -23.18 -8.42 -7.96
CA LEU A 44 -21.86 -8.92 -7.62
C LEU A 44 -20.83 -8.61 -8.71
N LYS A 45 -21.20 -8.81 -9.98
CA LYS A 45 -20.30 -8.54 -11.11
C LYS A 45 -19.96 -7.05 -11.19
N ASP A 46 -20.98 -6.19 -11.11
CA ASP A 46 -20.82 -4.74 -11.20
C ASP A 46 -19.93 -4.21 -10.06
N GLU A 47 -20.10 -4.75 -8.84
CA GLU A 47 -19.27 -4.41 -7.69
C GLU A 47 -17.79 -4.82 -7.91
N VAL A 48 -17.53 -6.05 -8.38
CA VAL A 48 -16.17 -6.52 -8.65
C VAL A 48 -15.52 -5.72 -9.79
N GLU A 49 -16.26 -5.39 -10.84
CA GLU A 49 -15.78 -4.55 -11.94
C GLU A 49 -15.36 -3.15 -11.44
N SER A 50 -16.11 -2.57 -10.48
CA SER A 50 -15.74 -1.29 -9.86
C SER A 50 -14.39 -1.33 -9.12
N LEU A 51 -13.97 -2.50 -8.65
CA LEU A 51 -12.71 -2.70 -7.91
C LEU A 51 -11.53 -3.11 -8.80
N GLN A 52 -11.76 -3.44 -10.08
CA GLN A 52 -10.71 -3.96 -10.98
C GLN A 52 -9.51 -3.03 -11.14
N GLU A 53 -9.73 -1.71 -11.17
CA GLU A 53 -8.63 -0.73 -11.25
C GLU A 53 -7.74 -0.84 -10.01
N THR A 54 -8.36 -0.92 -8.82
CA THR A 54 -7.63 -1.08 -7.55
C THR A 54 -6.83 -2.37 -7.53
N PHE A 55 -7.42 -3.49 -7.98
CA PHE A 55 -6.71 -4.76 -8.11
C PHE A 55 -5.50 -4.66 -9.04
N THR A 56 -5.68 -4.00 -10.19
CA THR A 56 -4.63 -3.84 -11.21
C THR A 56 -3.50 -2.93 -10.74
N VAL A 57 -3.77 -1.96 -9.86
CA VAL A 57 -2.74 -1.01 -9.41
C VAL A 57 -2.02 -1.51 -8.16
N LEU A 58 -2.76 -1.86 -7.11
CA LEU A 58 -2.18 -2.13 -5.78
C LEU A 58 -1.63 -3.55 -5.65
N PHE A 59 -2.30 -4.54 -6.22
CA PHE A 59 -1.96 -5.95 -6.03
C PHE A 59 -0.95 -6.48 -7.03
N GLN A 60 -0.46 -5.63 -7.94
CA GLN A 60 0.68 -5.99 -8.78
C GLN A 60 2.00 -5.92 -7.99
N LYS A 61 2.94 -6.81 -8.35
CA LYS A 61 4.30 -6.82 -7.81
C LYS A 61 4.92 -5.43 -7.81
N TRP A 62 5.66 -5.11 -6.75
CA TRP A 62 6.33 -3.84 -6.47
C TRP A 62 5.44 -2.69 -5.99
N SER A 63 4.12 -2.69 -6.23
CA SER A 63 3.29 -1.53 -5.88
C SER A 63 3.27 -1.26 -4.37
N LEU A 64 2.85 -2.23 -3.56
CA LEU A 64 2.85 -2.09 -2.10
C LEU A 64 4.28 -1.97 -1.52
N GLU A 65 5.26 -2.64 -2.13
CA GLU A 65 6.67 -2.55 -1.70
C GLU A 65 7.24 -1.13 -1.90
N ILE A 66 6.91 -0.46 -3.00
CA ILE A 66 7.27 0.94 -3.26
C ILE A 66 6.60 1.84 -2.22
N LEU A 67 5.29 1.69 -2.01
CA LEU A 67 4.57 2.54 -1.07
C LEU A 67 5.07 2.34 0.38
N TYR A 68 5.36 1.09 0.77
CA TYR A 68 5.96 0.76 2.06
C TYR A 68 7.39 1.34 2.20
N THR A 69 8.20 1.29 1.14
CA THR A 69 9.52 1.96 1.15
C THR A 69 9.38 3.47 1.40
N LEU A 70 8.39 4.10 0.78
CA LEU A 70 8.13 5.53 0.91
C LEU A 70 7.56 5.93 2.28
N ILE A 71 6.82 5.05 2.97
CA ILE A 71 6.34 5.37 4.33
C ILE A 71 7.48 5.33 5.35
N LEU A 72 8.48 4.46 5.13
CA LEU A 72 9.66 4.36 5.99
C LEU A 72 10.68 5.47 5.73
N LYS A 73 10.72 5.98 4.48
CA LYS A 73 11.59 7.08 4.08
C LYS A 73 10.73 8.16 3.40
N ASP A 74 10.29 9.14 4.21
CA ASP A 74 9.38 10.24 3.81
C ASP A 74 9.64 10.79 2.39
N THR A 75 10.91 10.90 2.01
CA THR A 75 11.35 11.28 0.67
C THR A 75 12.49 10.38 0.20
N ILE A 76 12.41 9.88 -1.03
CA ILE A 76 13.44 8.98 -1.59
C ILE A 76 13.61 9.17 -3.11
N GLY A 77 14.85 9.03 -3.58
CA GLY A 77 15.17 9.12 -5.01
C GLY A 77 15.03 7.78 -5.74
N PHE A 78 14.92 7.84 -7.08
CA PHE A 78 14.74 6.64 -7.93
C PHE A 78 15.79 5.55 -7.69
N GLY A 79 17.08 5.93 -7.65
CA GLY A 79 18.18 4.97 -7.50
C GLY A 79 18.15 4.22 -6.17
N GLU A 80 17.67 4.88 -5.12
CA GLU A 80 17.57 4.27 -3.79
C GLU A 80 16.38 3.31 -3.70
N ILE A 81 15.22 3.66 -4.28
CA ILE A 81 14.09 2.72 -4.41
C ILE A 81 14.53 1.48 -5.19
N LYS A 82 15.20 1.70 -6.34
CA LYS A 82 15.71 0.64 -7.21
C LYS A 82 16.64 -0.31 -6.45
N LYS A 83 17.60 0.24 -5.71
CA LYS A 83 18.57 -0.54 -4.93
C LYS A 83 17.88 -1.30 -3.80
N THR A 84 16.93 -0.66 -3.12
CA THR A 84 16.20 -1.24 -1.98
C THR A 84 15.37 -2.44 -2.41
N LEU A 85 14.67 -2.34 -3.54
CA LEU A 85 13.75 -3.38 -4.01
C LEU A 85 14.38 -4.37 -5.00
N GLY A 86 15.58 -4.11 -5.52
CA GLY A 86 16.20 -4.96 -6.53
C GLY A 86 15.45 -4.99 -7.89
N VAL A 87 14.54 -4.04 -8.11
CA VAL A 87 13.74 -3.93 -9.33
C VAL A 87 14.56 -3.32 -10.47
N ASN A 88 14.30 -3.72 -11.72
CA ASN A 88 14.97 -3.12 -12.88
C ASN A 88 14.42 -1.71 -13.18
N SER A 89 15.20 -0.89 -13.90
CA SER A 89 14.84 0.52 -14.14
C SER A 89 13.54 0.70 -14.92
N ARG A 90 13.26 -0.17 -15.90
CA ARG A 90 12.05 -0.08 -16.73
C ARG A 90 10.81 -0.32 -15.88
N THR A 91 10.78 -1.46 -15.19
CA THR A 91 9.67 -1.83 -14.30
C THR A 91 9.46 -0.79 -13.20
N LEU A 92 10.52 -0.29 -12.57
CA LEU A 92 10.36 0.75 -11.53
C LEU A 92 9.76 2.05 -12.11
N SER A 93 10.21 2.47 -13.30
CA SER A 93 9.69 3.67 -13.96
C SER A 93 8.19 3.52 -14.27
N ASP A 94 7.79 2.36 -14.81
CA ASP A 94 6.40 2.06 -15.11
C ASP A 94 5.53 2.06 -13.83
N LYS A 95 6.03 1.46 -12.74
CA LYS A 95 5.33 1.41 -11.45
C LYS A 95 5.20 2.78 -10.79
N LEU A 96 6.27 3.58 -10.77
CA LEU A 96 6.22 4.93 -10.22
C LEU A 96 5.26 5.82 -11.04
N LYS A 97 5.27 5.70 -12.37
CA LYS A 97 4.33 6.42 -13.23
C LYS A 97 2.89 6.00 -12.94
N MET A 98 2.62 4.69 -12.85
CA MET A 98 1.29 4.18 -12.51
C MET A 98 0.83 4.70 -11.14
N LEU A 99 1.64 4.52 -10.09
CA LEU A 99 1.31 4.99 -8.75
C LEU A 99 1.09 6.51 -8.70
N GLN A 100 1.83 7.28 -9.50
CA GLN A 100 1.62 8.72 -9.62
C GLN A 100 0.30 9.05 -10.31
N VAL A 101 -0.01 8.40 -11.44
CA VAL A 101 -1.26 8.61 -12.20
C VAL A 101 -2.49 8.30 -11.34
N HIS A 102 -2.44 7.22 -10.55
CA HIS A 102 -3.54 6.86 -9.63
C HIS A 102 -3.51 7.61 -8.29
N GLY A 103 -2.60 8.58 -8.14
CA GLY A 103 -2.58 9.53 -7.02
C GLY A 103 -2.05 8.97 -5.70
N TYR A 104 -1.26 7.90 -5.72
CA TYR A 104 -0.63 7.35 -4.51
C TYR A 104 0.67 8.06 -4.15
N ILE A 105 1.39 8.60 -5.14
CA ILE A 105 2.67 9.28 -4.93
C ILE A 105 2.75 10.61 -5.69
N THR A 106 3.57 11.52 -5.18
CA THR A 106 4.00 12.72 -5.89
C THR A 106 5.45 12.57 -6.34
N ARG A 107 5.77 13.12 -7.52
CA ARG A 107 7.14 13.22 -8.03
C ARG A 107 7.56 14.69 -8.06
N ASN A 108 8.58 15.02 -7.27
CA ASN A 108 9.14 16.35 -7.20
C ASN A 108 10.48 16.39 -7.95
N VAL A 109 10.67 17.45 -8.73
CA VAL A 109 11.93 17.72 -9.45
C VAL A 109 12.50 19.02 -8.94
N THR A 110 13.65 18.95 -8.29
CA THR A 110 14.37 20.13 -7.81
C THR A 110 15.48 20.45 -8.80
N ALA A 111 15.35 21.59 -9.48
CA ALA A 111 16.34 22.10 -10.41
C ALA A 111 17.61 22.57 -9.67
N GLY A 112 18.76 22.39 -10.30
CA GLY A 112 20.07 22.80 -9.79
C GLY A 112 21.15 21.78 -10.13
N PRO A 113 22.42 22.07 -9.84
CA PRO A 113 23.49 21.09 -9.86
C PRO A 113 23.63 20.42 -8.46
N PRO A 114 23.28 19.13 -8.29
CA PRO A 114 22.70 18.19 -9.26
C PRO A 114 21.17 18.26 -9.34
N LEU A 115 20.61 17.87 -10.49
CA LEU A 115 19.16 17.71 -10.67
C LEU A 115 18.66 16.58 -9.77
N ARG A 116 17.72 16.87 -8.87
CA ARG A 116 17.18 15.86 -7.93
C ARG A 116 15.75 15.50 -8.31
N VAL A 117 15.46 14.21 -8.28
CA VAL A 117 14.12 13.66 -8.46
C VAL A 117 13.77 12.83 -7.24
N GLU A 118 12.68 13.20 -6.60
CA GLU A 118 12.24 12.64 -5.34
C GLU A 118 10.78 12.20 -5.43
N TYR A 119 10.45 11.13 -4.72
CA TYR A 119 9.10 10.59 -4.62
C TYR A 119 8.64 10.66 -3.16
N LYS A 120 7.36 11.00 -2.97
CA LYS A 120 6.69 11.00 -1.65
C LYS A 120 5.30 10.39 -1.76
N LEU A 121 4.77 9.87 -0.65
CA LEU A 121 3.37 9.46 -0.58
C LEU A 121 2.45 10.67 -0.60
N THR A 122 1.32 10.56 -1.29
CA THR A 122 0.15 11.42 -1.05
C THR A 122 -0.57 11.00 0.23
N ALA A 123 -1.58 11.75 0.66
CA ALA A 123 -2.50 11.30 1.71
C ALA A 123 -3.15 9.95 1.38
N LYS A 124 -3.59 9.76 0.12
CA LYS A 124 -4.13 8.49 -0.38
C LYS A 124 -3.09 7.36 -0.27
N GLY A 125 -1.86 7.59 -0.71
CA GLY A 125 -0.76 6.63 -0.61
C GLY A 125 -0.46 6.21 0.82
N LYS A 126 -0.37 7.19 1.73
CA LYS A 126 -0.14 6.96 3.15
C LYS A 126 -1.25 6.12 3.79
N ASN A 127 -2.51 6.50 3.59
CA ASN A 127 -3.64 5.75 4.14
C ASN A 127 -3.68 4.31 3.59
N THR A 128 -3.43 4.15 2.28
CA THR A 128 -3.42 2.82 1.64
C THR A 128 -2.37 1.91 2.26
N VAL A 129 -1.15 2.40 2.47
CA VAL A 129 -0.10 1.60 3.13
C VAL A 129 -0.48 1.25 4.55
N LEU A 130 -0.99 2.21 5.33
CA LEU A 130 -1.40 1.97 6.72
C LEU A 130 -2.49 0.90 6.82
N LEU A 131 -3.44 0.89 5.88
CA LEU A 131 -4.46 -0.16 5.78
C LEU A 131 -3.88 -1.51 5.33
N ALA A 132 -2.83 -1.50 4.51
CA ALA A 132 -2.15 -2.72 4.07
C ALA A 132 -1.21 -3.31 5.14
N LEU A 133 -0.68 -2.51 6.08
CA LEU A 133 0.25 -2.99 7.12
C LEU A 133 -0.31 -4.20 7.89
N PRO A 134 -1.52 -4.14 8.48
CA PRO A 134 -2.20 -5.30 9.06
C PRO A 134 -2.10 -6.58 8.23
N LEU A 135 -2.43 -6.50 6.95
CA LEU A 135 -2.45 -7.62 6.03
C LEU A 135 -1.03 -8.16 5.76
N LEU A 136 -0.05 -7.27 5.58
CA LEU A 136 1.35 -7.64 5.39
C LEU A 136 1.94 -8.33 6.63
N TYR A 137 1.63 -7.85 7.84
CA TYR A 137 2.12 -8.45 9.09
C TYR A 137 1.42 -9.77 9.40
N TYR A 138 0.11 -9.88 9.18
CA TYR A 138 -0.63 -11.12 9.40
C TYR A 138 -0.18 -12.22 8.42
N SER A 139 -0.02 -11.88 7.14
CA SER A 139 0.40 -12.85 6.11
C SER A 139 1.88 -13.27 6.20
N GLY A 140 2.76 -12.40 6.71
CA GLY A 140 4.19 -12.67 6.85
C GLY A 140 4.60 -13.37 8.15
N SER A 141 3.64 -13.73 9.01
CA SER A 141 3.87 -14.33 10.33
C SER A 141 3.63 -15.84 10.40
N ALA A 142 3.61 -16.54 9.26
CA ALA A 142 3.59 -18.00 9.20
C ALA A 142 5.01 -18.57 9.10
#